data_AF-A0A151X5L0-F1
#
_entry.id   AF-A0A151X5L0-F1
#
_cell.length_a   1.000
_cell.length_b   1.000
_cell.length_c   1.000
_cell.angle_alpha   90.00
_cell.angle_beta   90.00
_cell.angle_gamma   90.00
#
_symmetry.space_group_name_H-M   'P 1'
#
loop_
_entity.id
_entity.type
_entity.pdbx_description
1 polymer ?
#
loop_
_entity_poly.entity_id
_entity_poly.type
_entity_poly.pdbx_seq_one_letter_code
_entity_poly.pdbx_strand_id
1 'polypeptide(L)'
;MGASAIPVIAFTLLWGAVVFLGVALPLFVPKGPNRILQVLLVLTGFTCWLFWLCCYMAQMNPLIGPKLNSKIILVMAREWVSQKHRLDRRLDNSYCIWTD
;
A
#
# COMPACT_ATOMS: atom_id res chain seq x y z
N MET A 1 5.70 -6.38 -13.63
CA MET A 1 4.43 -7.02 -13.23
C MET A 1 4.15 -6.58 -11.79
N GLY A 2 3.04 -5.88 -11.54
CA GLY A 2 2.75 -5.21 -10.25
C GLY A 2 2.47 -6.16 -9.07
N ALA A 3 2.56 -7.46 -9.30
CA ALA A 3 2.47 -8.52 -8.31
C ALA A 3 3.74 -8.56 -7.45
N SER A 4 3.87 -7.58 -6.56
CA SER A 4 4.78 -7.69 -5.43
C SER A 4 4.04 -8.43 -4.33
N ALA A 5 4.57 -9.56 -3.86
CA ALA A 5 3.99 -10.28 -2.72
C ALA A 5 4.08 -9.44 -1.42
N ILE A 6 4.99 -8.46 -1.39
CA ILE A 6 5.25 -7.60 -0.24
C ILE A 6 3.99 -6.85 0.25
N PRO A 7 3.27 -6.06 -0.58
CA PRO A 7 2.05 -5.39 -0.15
C PRO A 7 0.97 -6.36 0.31
N VAL A 8 0.79 -7.49 -0.38
CA VAL A 8 -0.22 -8.50 0.01
C VAL A 8 0.07 -9.06 1.40
N ILE A 9 1.31 -9.45 1.66
CA ILE A 9 1.71 -9.99 2.98
C ILE A 9 1.61 -8.89 4.06
N ALA A 10 2.07 -7.68 3.78
CA ALA A 10 2.05 -6.59 4.77
C ALA A 10 0.62 -6.20 5.19
N PHE A 11 -0.29 -6.00 4.22
CA PHE A 11 -1.67 -5.61 4.52
C PHE A 11 -2.51 -6.77 5.09
N THR A 12 -2.25 -8.02 4.71
CA THR A 12 -2.90 -9.18 5.34
C THR A 12 -2.47 -9.36 6.79
N LEU A 13 -1.19 -9.16 7.12
CA LEU A 13 -0.72 -9.20 8.50
C LEU A 13 -1.25 -8.03 9.34
N LEU A 14 -1.24 -6.81 8.79
CA LEU A 14 -1.73 -5.62 9.49
C LEU A 14 -3.22 -5.77 9.84
N TRP A 15 -4.08 -6.06 8.86
CA TRP A 15 -5.51 -6.20 9.12
C TRP A 15 -5.87 -7.51 9.82
N GLY A 16 -5.12 -8.58 9.55
CA GLY A 16 -5.23 -9.85 10.27
C GLY A 16 -4.97 -9.68 11.76
N ALA A 17 -3.97 -8.87 12.15
CA ALA A 17 -3.72 -8.54 13.55
C ALA A 17 -4.88 -7.74 14.18
N VAL A 18 -5.49 -6.81 13.45
CA VAL A 18 -6.66 -6.04 13.92
C VAL A 18 -7.86 -6.96 14.17
N VAL A 19 -8.14 -7.87 13.23
CA VAL A 19 -9.22 -8.87 13.39
C VAL A 19 -8.91 -9.83 14.53
N PHE A 20 -7.67 -10.32 14.61
CA PHE A 20 -7.22 -11.19 15.69
C PHE A 20 -7.38 -10.54 17.06
N LEU A 21 -7.02 -9.26 17.19
CA LEU A 21 -7.20 -8.50 18.42
C LEU A 21 -8.69 -8.39 18.78
N GLY A 22 -9.56 -8.09 17.81
CA GLY A 22 -11.00 -8.05 18.00
C GLY A 22 -11.62 -9.38 18.49
N VAL A 23 -11.07 -10.52 18.06
CA VAL A 23 -11.52 -11.87 18.47
C VAL A 23 -10.86 -12.34 19.78
N ALA A 24 -9.62 -11.95 20.04
CA ALA A 24 -8.90 -12.33 21.25
C ALA A 24 -9.39 -11.54 22.48
N LEU A 25 -9.79 -10.27 22.32
CA LEU A 25 -10.31 -9.44 23.40
C LEU A 25 -11.44 -10.10 24.23
N PRO A 26 -12.48 -10.72 23.63
CA PRO A 26 -13.54 -11.36 24.40
C PRO A 26 -13.11 -12.57 25.25
N LEU A 27 -11.90 -13.12 25.06
CA LEU A 27 -11.35 -14.17 25.91
C LEU A 27 -10.72 -13.61 27.19
N PHE A 28 -10.21 -12.38 27.15
CA PHE A 28 -9.48 -11.75 28.26
C PHE A 28 -10.28 -10.66 28.99
N VAL A 29 -11.27 -10.06 28.35
CA VAL A 29 -12.06 -8.96 28.92
C VAL A 29 -13.44 -9.48 29.38
N PRO A 30 -13.78 -9.36 30.67
CA PRO A 30 -15.08 -9.76 31.19
C PRO A 30 -16.23 -8.98 30.52
N LYS A 31 -17.39 -9.63 30.44
CA LYS A 31 -18.58 -9.12 29.73
C LYS A 31 -18.97 -7.74 30.27
N GLY A 32 -18.73 -6.68 29.49
CA GLY A 32 -19.13 -5.31 29.80
C GLY A 32 -20.13 -4.75 28.77
N PRO A 33 -20.78 -3.62 29.07
CA PRO A 33 -21.77 -2.98 28.19
C PRO A 33 -21.20 -2.55 26.82
N ASN A 34 -19.87 -2.41 26.71
CA ASN A 34 -19.19 -1.93 25.51
C ASN A 34 -18.85 -3.03 24.48
N ARG A 35 -19.57 -4.17 24.47
CA ARG A 35 -19.32 -5.29 23.54
C ARG A 35 -19.50 -4.92 22.07
N ILE A 36 -20.28 -3.88 21.78
CA ILE A 36 -20.46 -3.33 20.42
C ILE A 36 -19.14 -2.90 19.78
N LEU A 37 -18.20 -2.37 20.58
CA LEU A 37 -16.89 -1.97 20.07
C LEU A 37 -16.09 -3.17 19.54
N GLN A 38 -16.25 -4.36 20.14
CA GLN A 38 -15.60 -5.58 19.66
C GLN A 38 -16.13 -6.00 18.29
N VAL A 39 -17.45 -5.96 18.12
CA VAL A 39 -18.10 -6.30 16.84
C VAL A 39 -17.70 -5.28 15.76
N LEU A 40 -17.67 -3.99 16.11
CA LEU A 40 -17.22 -2.93 15.20
C LEU A 40 -15.76 -3.11 14.78
N LEU A 41 -14.86 -3.49 15.69
CA LEU A 41 -13.45 -3.75 15.36
C LEU A 41 -13.28 -4.93 14.40
N VAL A 42 -13.98 -6.03 14.64
CA VAL A 42 -13.93 -7.22 13.76
C VAL A 42 -14.52 -6.91 12.38
N LEU A 43 -15.70 -6.28 12.35
CA LEU A 43 -16.39 -5.93 11.11
C LEU A 43 -15.58 -4.93 10.27
N THR A 44 -15.00 -3.91 10.92
CA THR A 44 -14.18 -2.90 10.25
C THR A 44 -12.87 -3.51 9.73
N GLY A 45 -12.20 -4.32 10.55
CA GLY A 45 -10.97 -4.99 10.14
C GLY A 45 -11.18 -5.91 8.93
N PHE A 46 -12.27 -6.66 8.91
CA PHE A 46 -12.61 -7.56 7.81
C PHE A 46 -13.01 -6.81 6.52
N THR A 47 -13.90 -5.82 6.64
CA THR A 47 -14.38 -5.06 5.46
C THR A 47 -13.29 -4.20 4.85
N CYS A 48 -12.42 -3.58 5.66
CA CYS A 48 -11.31 -2.78 5.15
C CYS A 48 -10.25 -3.65 4.46
N TRP A 49 -9.97 -4.85 4.99
CA TRP A 49 -9.11 -5.83 4.33
C TRP A 49 -9.67 -6.29 2.97
N LEU A 50 -10.96 -6.66 2.91
CA LEU A 50 -11.61 -7.07 1.67
C LEU A 50 -11.62 -5.95 0.62
N PHE A 51 -11.96 -4.73 1.03
CA PHE A 51 -11.95 -3.56 0.14
C PHE A 51 -10.57 -3.34 -0.46
N TRP A 52 -9.53 -3.32 0.38
CA TRP A 52 -8.15 -3.17 -0.06
C TRP A 52 -7.73 -4.28 -1.03
N LEU A 53 -8.00 -5.54 -0.70
CA LEU A 53 -7.61 -6.70 -1.52
C LEU A 53 -8.29 -6.64 -2.89
N CYS A 54 -9.57 -6.27 -2.93
CA CYS A 54 -10.33 -6.15 -4.18
C CYS A 54 -9.74 -5.05 -5.08
N CYS A 55 -9.47 -3.86 -4.52
CA CYS A 55 -8.85 -2.76 -5.27
C CYS A 55 -7.43 -3.11 -5.75
N TYR A 56 -6.67 -3.88 -4.97
CA TYR A 56 -5.34 -4.34 -5.34
C TYR A 56 -5.41 -5.35 -6.50
N MET A 57 -6.28 -6.37 -6.40
CA MET A 57 -6.43 -7.38 -7.45
C MET A 57 -6.95 -6.80 -8.77
N ALA A 58 -7.83 -5.81 -8.72
CA ALA A 58 -8.33 -5.13 -9.92
C ALA A 58 -7.22 -4.49 -10.78
N GLN A 59 -6.06 -4.18 -10.17
CA GLN A 59 -4.92 -3.54 -10.85
C GLN A 59 -3.82 -4.51 -11.29
N MET A 60 -3.90 -5.80 -10.92
CA MET A 60 -2.82 -6.78 -11.17
C MET A 60 -2.70 -7.19 -12.63
N ASN A 61 -3.81 -7.14 -13.38
CA ASN A 61 -3.83 -7.42 -14.82
C ASN A 61 -4.73 -6.41 -15.54
N PRO A 62 -4.28 -5.16 -15.69
CA PRO A 62 -5.11 -4.09 -16.23
C PRO A 62 -5.26 -4.25 -17.75
N LEU A 63 -6.51 -4.37 -18.23
CA LEU A 63 -6.81 -4.43 -19.66
C LEU A 63 -6.87 -3.05 -20.34
N ILE A 64 -6.97 -1.99 -19.54
CA ILE A 64 -7.13 -0.61 -20.01
C ILE A 64 -6.06 0.26 -19.35
N GLY A 65 -5.31 0.98 -20.19
CA GLY A 65 -4.36 2.00 -19.77
C GLY A 65 -4.97 3.41 -19.78
N PRO A 66 -4.43 4.35 -18.99
CA PRO A 66 -4.88 5.74 -19.00
C PRO A 66 -4.63 6.40 -20.36
N LYS A 67 -5.63 7.11 -20.89
CA LYS A 67 -5.51 7.92 -22.12
C LYS A 67 -5.17 9.36 -21.73
N LEU A 68 -3.96 9.80 -22.06
CA LEU A 68 -3.46 11.12 -21.68
C LEU A 68 -3.11 11.98 -22.89
N ASN A 69 -3.35 13.28 -22.79
CA ASN A 69 -2.96 14.25 -23.81
C ASN A 69 -1.44 14.42 -23.82
N SER A 70 -0.84 14.55 -25.00
CA SER A 70 0.60 14.75 -25.21
C SER A 70 1.22 15.85 -24.33
N LYS A 71 0.48 16.94 -24.04
CA LYS A 71 0.95 17.98 -23.12
C LYS A 71 1.17 17.47 -21.69
N ILE A 72 0.25 16.63 -21.20
CA ILE A 72 0.32 16.05 -19.85
C ILE A 72 1.45 15.02 -19.79
N ILE A 73 1.63 14.22 -20.85
CA ILE A 73 2.74 13.26 -20.95
C ILE A 73 4.10 13.99 -20.88
N LEU A 74 4.25 15.12 -21.57
CA LEU A 74 5.48 15.92 -21.54
C LEU A 74 5.77 16.45 -20.13
N VAL A 75 4.76 16.93 -19.41
CA VAL A 75 4.90 17.40 -18.03
C VAL A 75 5.26 16.25 -17.09
N MET A 76 4.60 15.10 -17.20
CA MET A 76 4.93 13.91 -16.38
C MET A 76 6.35 13.42 -16.65
N ALA A 77 6.80 13.41 -17.90
CA ALA A 77 8.18 13.06 -18.25
C ALA A 77 9.16 14.06 -17.62
N ARG A 78 8.88 15.36 -17.71
CA ARG A 78 9.73 16.40 -17.09
C ARG A 78 9.82 16.25 -15.58
N GLU A 79 8.73 15.98 -14.87
CA GLU A 79 8.76 15.93 -13.40
C GLU A 79 9.22 14.58 -12.87
N TRP A 80 8.77 13.47 -13.45
CA TRP A 80 9.04 12.15 -12.89
C TRP A 80 10.34 11.52 -13.45
N VAL A 81 10.68 11.77 -14.72
CA VAL A 81 11.90 11.22 -15.35
C VAL A 81 13.12 12.10 -15.11
N SER A 82 12.96 13.44 -15.13
CA SER A 82 14.09 14.35 -14.82
C SER A 82 14.58 14.19 -13.37
N GLN A 83 13.68 13.92 -12.42
CA GLN A 83 14.06 13.65 -11.03
C GLN A 83 14.92 12.40 -10.91
N LYS A 84 14.54 11.31 -11.59
CA LYS A 84 15.36 10.08 -11.69
C LYS A 84 16.76 10.40 -12.24
N HIS A 85 16.82 11.10 -13.37
CA HIS A 85 18.07 11.44 -14.05
C HIS A 85 18.96 12.43 -13.28
N ARG A 86 18.38 13.27 -12.40
CA ARG A 86 19.12 14.15 -11.50
C ARG A 86 19.69 13.42 -10.29
N LEU A 87 18.96 12.47 -9.73
CA LEU A 87 19.46 11.63 -8.64
C LEU A 87 20.58 10.73 -9.14
N ASP A 88 20.42 10.10 -10.30
CA ASP A 88 21.47 9.26 -10.90
C ASP A 88 22.73 10.08 -11.21
N ARG A 89 22.60 11.30 -11.75
CA ARG A 89 23.75 12.21 -11.94
C ARG A 89 24.42 12.62 -10.63
N ARG A 90 23.64 12.87 -9.59
CA ARG A 90 24.17 13.28 -8.28
C ARG A 90 24.88 12.12 -7.60
N LEU A 91 24.36 10.91 -7.75
CA LEU A 91 24.98 9.69 -7.24
C LEU A 91 26.28 9.41 -8.00
N ASP A 92 26.26 9.44 -9.33
CA ASP A 92 27.45 9.24 -10.18
C ASP A 92 28.56 10.25 -9.82
N ASN A 93 28.21 11.54 -9.73
CA ASN A 93 29.13 12.59 -9.28
C ASN A 93 29.61 12.40 -7.83
N SER A 94 28.83 11.74 -6.96
CA SER A 94 29.27 11.46 -5.58
C SER A 94 30.21 10.26 -5.55
N TYR A 95 29.92 9.18 -6.29
CA TYR A 95 30.80 8.00 -6.36
C TYR A 95 32.18 8.36 -6.94
N CYS A 96 32.27 9.27 -7.90
CA CYS A 96 33.55 9.77 -8.41
C CYS A 96 34.35 10.57 -7.37
N ILE A 97 33.72 11.22 -6.39
CA ILE A 97 34.42 12.00 -5.35
C ILE A 97 34.96 11.12 -4.21
N TRP A 98 34.37 9.93 -3.98
CA TRP A 98 34.81 9.00 -2.94
C TRP A 98 35.81 7.93 -3.42
N THR A 99 36.19 7.95 -4.70
CA THR A 99 37.09 6.97 -5.31
C THR A 99 38.49 7.49 -5.62
N ASP A 100 38.81 8.71 -5.17
CA ASP A 100 40.15 9.32 -5.18
C ASP A 100 40.75 9.39 -3.76
#